data_AF-A0A3D0XSS7-F1
#
_entry.id   AF-A0A3D0XSS7-F1
#
_cell.length_a   1.000
_cell.length_b   1.000
_cell.length_c   1.000
_cell.angle_alpha   90.00
_cell.angle_beta   90.00
_cell.angle_gamma   90.00
#
_symmetry.space_group_name_H-M   'P 1'
#
loop_
_entity.id
_entity.type
_entity.pdbx_description
1 polymer ?
#
loop_
_entity_poly.entity_id
_entity_poly.type
_entity_poly.pdbx_seq_one_letter_code
_entity_poly.pdbx_strand_id
1 'polypeptide(L)' 'MYDGRLNLTQQVVDEVKKYFKNKVLGTVIPRTVRLSEAPSFGQPIQYFDRNCKGSIAYNALAAEILEKYER' A
#
# COMPACT_ATOMS: atom_id res chain seq x y z
N MET A 1 4.27 5.15 -0.78
CA MET A 1 2.97 5.58 -0.20
C MET A 1 2.29 6.51 -1.17
N TYR A 2 1.03 6.23 -1.49
CA TYR A 2 0.24 6.94 -2.49
C TYR A 2 -0.60 8.05 -1.89
N ASP A 3 -0.68 9.16 -2.60
CA ASP A 3 -1.58 10.29 -2.34
C ASP A 3 -2.29 10.67 -3.64
N GLY A 4 -3.57 10.29 -3.77
CA GLY A 4 -4.36 10.51 -4.98
C GLY A 4 -4.77 11.98 -5.21
N ARG A 5 -4.45 12.89 -4.27
CA ARG A 5 -4.72 14.33 -4.45
C ARG A 5 -3.67 15.01 -5.33
N LEU A 6 -2.53 14.36 -5.53
CA LEU A 6 -1.39 14.92 -6.27
C LEU A 6 -1.39 14.40 -7.70
N ASN A 7 -1.53 15.29 -8.67
CA ASN A 7 -1.46 14.95 -10.10
C ASN A 7 -0.17 14.23 -10.47
N LEU A 8 0.96 14.65 -9.88
CA LEU A 8 2.26 14.00 -10.09
C LEU A 8 2.24 12.53 -9.63
N THR A 9 1.61 12.24 -8.49
CA THR A 9 1.52 10.87 -7.99
C THR A 9 0.72 9.99 -8.94
N GLN A 10 -0.36 10.51 -9.51
CA GLN A 10 -1.15 9.78 -10.50
C GLN A 10 -0.33 9.49 -11.76
N GLN A 11 0.33 10.51 -12.33
CA GLN A 11 1.18 10.36 -13.52
C GLN A 11 2.31 9.34 -13.32
N VAL A 12 2.99 9.37 -12.17
CA VAL A 12 4.06 8.43 -11.86
C VAL A 12 3.53 7.00 -11.74
N VAL A 13 2.39 6.81 -11.08
CA VAL A 13 1.77 5.48 -10.95
C VAL A 13 1.39 4.92 -12.32
N ASP A 14 0.83 5.75 -13.20
CA ASP A 14 0.40 5.33 -14.53
C ASP A 14 1.60 4.92 -15.41
N GLU A 15 2.69 5.69 -15.39
CA GLU A 15 3.93 5.32 -16.10
C GLU A 15 4.59 4.06 -15.52
N VAL A 16 4.64 3.92 -14.20
CA VAL A 16 5.17 2.71 -13.54
C VAL A 16 4.36 1.48 -13.93
N LYS A 17 3.02 1.56 -13.91
CA LYS A 17 2.14 0.47 -14.34
C LYS A 17 2.32 0.13 -15.82
N LYS A 18 2.48 1.14 -16.69
CA LYS A 18 2.70 0.95 -18.13
C LYS A 18 4.03 0.27 -18.43
N TYR A 19 5.12 0.65 -17.74
CA TYR A 19 6.45 0.11 -17.99
C TYR A 19 6.65 -1.28 -17.37
N PHE A 20 6.28 -1.45 -16.10
CA PHE A 20 6.56 -2.67 -15.34
C PHE A 20 5.42 -3.71 -15.40
N LYS A 21 4.23 -3.33 -15.88
CA LYS A 21 3.06 -4.20 -16.13
C LYS A 21 2.87 -5.25 -15.02
N ASN A 22 3.13 -6.52 -15.35
CA ASN A 22 2.90 -7.68 -14.49
C ASN A 22 3.80 -7.71 -13.24
N LYS A 23 4.82 -6.86 -13.14
CA LYS A 23 5.67 -6.74 -11.95
C LYS A 23 5.10 -5.80 -10.89
N VAL A 24 4.11 -4.98 -11.24
CA VAL A 24 3.45 -4.08 -10.29
C VAL A 24 2.25 -4.79 -9.66
N LEU A 25 2.07 -4.61 -8.36
CA LEU A 25 0.89 -5.06 -7.63
C LEU A 25 -0.21 -3.99 -7.77
N GLY A 26 -1.47 -4.43 -7.88
CA GLY A 26 -2.64 -3.57 -7.99
C GLY A 26 -2.97 -2.85 -6.68
N THR A 27 -2.63 -3.46 -5.54
CA THR A 27 -2.92 -2.88 -4.23
C THR A 27 -2.06 -1.66 -3.95
N VAL A 28 -2.72 -0.54 -3.64
CA VAL A 28 -2.07 0.75 -3.37
C VAL A 28 -2.07 1.01 -1.86
N ILE A 29 -0.89 1.30 -1.30
CA ILE A 29 -0.75 1.67 0.12
C ILE A 29 -0.90 3.19 0.29
N PRO A 30 -2.00 3.68 0.93
CA PRO A 30 -2.22 5.10 1.11
C PRO A 30 -1.29 5.68 2.18
N ARG A 31 -0.91 6.96 2.03
CA ARG A 31 -0.25 7.70 3.11
C ARG A 31 -1.29 8.05 4.18
N THR A 32 -1.12 7.57 5.41
CA THR A 32 -2.03 7.87 6.53
C THR A 32 -1.24 8.17 7.79
N VAL A 33 -1.78 9.03 8.66
CA VAL A 33 -1.14 9.45 9.92
C VAL A 33 -0.82 8.23 10.80
N ARG A 34 -1.81 7.36 11.04
CA ARG A 34 -1.64 6.13 11.85
C ARG A 34 -0.55 5.21 11.31
N LEU A 35 -0.46 5.05 9.98
CA LEU A 35 0.58 4.23 9.36
C LEU A 35 1.98 4.86 9.51
N SER A 36 2.07 6.19 9.51
CA SER A 36 3.32 6.91 9.77
C SER A 36 3.71 6.93 11.25
N GLU A 37 2.75 6.85 12.17
CA GLU A 37 2.99 6.81 13.63
C GLU A 37 3.41 5.43 14.13
N ALA A 38 2.86 4.35 13.56
CA ALA A 38 3.12 2.97 14.03
C ALA A 38 4.62 2.63 14.25
N PRO A 39 5.57 3.03 13.36
CA PRO A 39 7.00 2.82 13.59
C PRO A 39 7.54 3.49 14.86
N SER A 40 7.02 4.66 15.24
CA SER A 40 7.44 5.37 16.46
C SER A 40 7.03 4.63 17.73
N PHE A 41 5.97 3.81 17.67
CA PHE A 41 5.54 2.93 18.76
C PHE A 41 6.20 1.54 18.71
N GLY A 42 7.05 1.28 17.71
CA GLY A 42 7.71 -0.02 17.54
C GLY A 42 6.75 -1.16 17.23
N GLN A 43 5.55 -0.86 16.73
CA GLN A 43 4.50 -1.85 16.46
C GLN A 43 4.15 -1.88 14.97
N PRO A 44 3.93 -3.06 14.37
CA PRO A 44 3.38 -3.14 13.02
C PRO A 44 1.98 -2.53 12.98
N ILE A 45 1.60 -1.94 11.83
CA ILE A 45 0.32 -1.23 11.68
C ILE A 45 -0.90 -2.09 12.03
N GLN A 46 -0.82 -3.41 11.79
CA GLN A 46 -1.88 -4.37 12.12
C GLN A 46 -2.16 -4.44 13.63
N TYR A 47 -1.14 -4.25 14.47
CA TYR A 47 -1.25 -4.28 15.93
C TYR A 47 -1.46 -2.89 16.51
N PHE A 48 -0.91 -1.85 15.88
CA PHE A 48 -1.08 -0.46 16.31
C PHE A 48 -2.52 0.05 16.07
N ASP A 49 -3.04 -0.13 14.86
CA ASP A 49 -4.42 0.25 14.52
C ASP A 49 -4.95 -0.62 13.38
N ARG A 50 -5.65 -1.70 13.74
CA ARG A 50 -6.20 -2.70 12.81
C ARG A 50 -7.31 -2.15 11.90
N ASN A 51 -7.99 -1.09 12.31
CA ASN A 51 -9.14 -0.56 11.58
C ASN A 51 -8.77 0.62 10.68
N CYS A 52 -7.51 1.08 10.73
CA CYS A 52 -7.07 2.16 9.86
C CYS A 52 -6.97 1.72 8.40
N LYS A 53 -7.09 2.69 7.49
CA LYS A 53 -6.95 2.48 6.04
C LYS A 53 -5.61 1.86 5.65
N GLY A 54 -4.54 2.14 6.40
CA GLY A 54 -3.22 1.56 6.18
C GLY A 54 -3.20 0.05 6.44
N SER A 55 -3.72 -0.39 7.58
CA SER A 55 -3.83 -1.81 7.94
C SER A 55 -4.68 -2.59 6.93
N ILE A 56 -5.84 -2.04 6.55
CA ILE A 56 -6.72 -2.65 5.54
C ILE A 56 -5.99 -2.82 4.20
N ALA A 57 -5.26 -1.78 3.75
CA ALA A 57 -4.49 -1.86 2.50
C ALA A 57 -3.36 -2.89 2.56
N TYR A 58 -2.68 -3.04 3.69
CA TYR A 58 -1.66 -4.09 3.87
C TYR A 58 -2.26 -5.49 3.89
N ASN A 59 -3.45 -5.68 4.45
CA ASN A 59 -4.15 -6.98 4.40
C ASN A 59 -4.53 -7.34 2.96
N ALA A 60 -5.03 -6.37 2.18
CA ALA A 60 -5.30 -6.58 0.75
C ALA A 60 -4.02 -6.89 -0.05
N LEU A 61 -2.92 -6.20 0.27
CA LEU A 61 -1.62 -6.43 -0.37
C LEU A 61 -1.10 -7.85 -0.07
N ALA A 62 -1.24 -8.30 1.18
CA ALA A 62 -0.85 -9.65 1.56
C ALA A 62 -1.67 -10.69 0.78
N ALA A 63 -3.00 -10.51 0.69
CA ALA A 63 -3.86 -11.40 -0.11
C ALA A 63 -3.45 -11.45 -1.60
N GLU A 64 -3.14 -10.30 -2.20
CA GLU A 64 -2.68 -10.23 -3.60
C GLU A 64 -1.33 -10.95 -3.80
N ILE A 65 -0.40 -10.82 -2.85
CA ILE A 65 0.90 -11.52 -2.90
C ILE A 65 0.69 -13.04 -2.86
N LEU A 66 -0.13 -13.53 -1.92
CA LEU A 66 -0.43 -14.96 -1.79
C LEU A 66 -1.05 -15.50 -3.09
N GLU A 67 -2.02 -14.78 -3.67
CA GLU A 67 -2.66 -15.18 -4.93
C GLU A 67 -1.68 -15.23 -6.11
N LYS A 68 -0.75 -14.28 -6.17
CA LYS A 68 0.15 -14.11 -7.32
C LYS A 68 1.42 -14.97 -7.26
N TYR A 69 1.90 -15.31 -6.06
CA TYR A 69 3.22 -15.93 -5.87
C TYR A 69 3.21 -17.28 -5.14
N GLU A 70 2.17 -17.62 -4.38
CA GLU A 70 2.11 -18.92 -3.67
C GLU A 70 1.27 -19.99 -4.38
N ARG A 71 0.89 -19.76 -5.65
CA ARG A 71 0.20 -20.73 -6.50
C ARG A 71 1.15 -21.48 -7.42
#